data_AF-A0A1I4TRR6-F1
#
_entry.id   AF-A0A1I4TRR6-F1
#
_cell.length_a   1.000
_cell.length_b   1.000
_cell.length_c   1.000
_cell.angle_alpha   90.00
_cell.angle_beta   90.00
_cell.angle_gamma   90.00
#
_symmetry.space_group_name_H-M   'P 1'
#
loop_
_entity.id
_entity.type
_entity.pdbx_description
1 polymer ?
#
loop_
_entity_poly.entity_id
_entity_poly.type
_entity_poly.pdbx_seq_one_letter_code
_entity_poly.pdbx_strand_id
1 'polypeptide(L)'
;MHTRSWSRPELAHVERMLITWKESYYAQVGPGEGWEVLCDELRYEIHEYVHPYLWRLYRTKMIEPEEFEAFLHFCEEVVEDLRRMIEERSYAG
;
A
#
# COMPACT_ATOMS: atom_id res chain seq x y z
N MET A 1 1.68 -10.97 -8.38
CA MET A 1 1.76 -10.61 -6.95
C MET A 1 1.79 -11.90 -6.14
N HIS A 2 2.86 -12.18 -5.39
CA HIS A 2 2.88 -13.31 -4.46
C HIS A 2 2.08 -12.91 -3.23
N THR A 3 1.01 -13.65 -2.91
CA THR A 3 0.24 -13.44 -1.69
C THR A 3 1.17 -13.75 -0.52
N ARG A 4 1.55 -12.73 0.25
CA ARG A 4 2.36 -12.95 1.45
C ARG A 4 1.48 -13.66 2.49
N SER A 5 2.02 -14.70 3.13
CA SER A 5 1.32 -15.36 4.22
C SER A 5 1.69 -14.66 5.52
N TRP A 6 0.88 -13.69 5.94
CA TRP A 6 1.02 -13.06 7.27
C TRP A 6 0.60 -14.02 8.37
N SER A 7 1.26 -13.96 9.54
CA SER A 7 0.89 -14.82 10.68
C SER A 7 -0.47 -14.43 11.29
N ARG A 8 -0.90 -13.18 11.07
CA ARG A 8 -2.13 -12.60 11.62
C ARG A 8 -3.18 -12.29 10.55
N PRO A 9 -4.44 -12.73 10.73
CA PRO A 9 -5.55 -12.38 9.84
C PRO A 9 -5.75 -10.87 9.66
N GLU A 10 -5.44 -10.10 10.69
CA GLU A 10 -5.49 -8.64 10.69
C GLU A 10 -4.59 -8.04 9.61
N LEU A 11 -3.35 -8.51 9.50
CA LEU A 11 -2.40 -8.05 8.47
C LEU A 11 -2.89 -8.43 7.07
N ALA A 12 -3.41 -9.64 6.89
CA ALA A 12 -3.99 -10.06 5.62
C ALA A 12 -5.23 -9.23 5.23
N HIS A 13 -6.00 -8.75 6.21
CA HIS A 13 -7.12 -7.84 5.95
C HIS A 13 -6.63 -6.46 5.49
N VAL A 14 -5.63 -5.90 6.18
CA VAL A 14 -5.02 -4.62 5.81
C VAL A 14 -4.35 -4.71 4.43
N GLU A 15 -3.70 -5.83 4.10
CA GLU A 15 -3.11 -6.05 2.78
C GLU A 15 -4.17 -5.92 1.69
N ARG A 16 -5.30 -6.63 1.83
CA ARG A 16 -6.39 -6.55 0.86
C ARG A 16 -6.95 -5.14 0.74
N MET A 17 -7.10 -4.43 1.87
CA MET A 17 -7.56 -3.05 1.88
C MET A 17 -6.60 -2.13 1.10
N LEU A 18 -5.29 -2.25 1.32
CA LEU A 18 -4.28 -1.46 0.61
C LEU A 18 -4.26 -1.75 -0.90
N ILE A 19 -4.41 -3.02 -1.28
CA ILE A 19 -4.54 -3.41 -2.69
C ILE A 19 -5.78 -2.75 -3.32
N THR A 20 -6.93 -2.80 -2.62
CA THR A 20 -8.16 -2.16 -3.09
C THR A 20 -8.01 -0.64 -3.20
N TRP A 21 -7.36 0.02 -2.25
CA TRP A 21 -7.08 1.46 -2.34
C TRP A 21 -6.21 1.79 -3.53
N LYS A 22 -5.10 1.06 -3.71
CA LYS A 22 -4.21 1.19 -4.88
C LYS A 22 -4.95 1.06 -6.20
N GLU A 23 -5.79 0.04 -6.34
CA GLU A 23 -6.61 -0.18 -7.54
C GLU A 23 -7.62 0.96 -7.75
N SER A 24 -8.20 1.49 -6.67
CA SER A 24 -9.11 2.64 -6.71
C SER A 24 -8.41 3.92 -7.14
N TYR A 25 -7.18 4.17 -6.70
CA TYR A 25 -6.37 5.28 -7.20
C TYR A 25 -6.01 5.10 -8.67
N TYR A 26 -5.54 3.92 -9.06
CA TYR A 26 -5.21 3.64 -10.46
C TYR A 26 -6.41 3.78 -11.42
N ALA A 27 -7.61 3.44 -10.96
CA ALA A 27 -8.84 3.60 -11.74
C ALA A 27 -9.16 5.07 -12.10
N GLN A 28 -8.64 6.03 -11.33
CA GLN A 28 -8.82 7.46 -11.59
C GLN A 28 -7.87 7.99 -12.68
N VAL A 29 -6.79 7.28 -12.97
CA VAL A 29 -5.76 7.70 -13.93
C VAL A 29 -6.39 7.78 -15.32
N GLY A 30 -6.37 8.97 -15.90
CA GLY A 30 -6.84 9.25 -17.26
C GLY A 30 -5.70 9.48 -18.25
N PRO A 31 -6.01 9.88 -19.49
CA PRO A 31 -5.00 10.34 -20.44
C PRO A 31 -4.24 11.56 -19.89
N GLY A 32 -2.93 11.64 -20.14
CA GLY A 32 -2.09 12.78 -19.77
C GLY A 32 -1.04 12.48 -18.70
N GLU A 33 -0.40 13.55 -18.22
CA GLU A 33 0.68 13.54 -17.22
C GLU A 33 0.20 14.14 -15.89
N GLY A 34 0.97 13.96 -14.81
CA GLY A 34 0.71 14.59 -13.51
C GLY A 34 -0.13 13.76 -12.55
N TRP A 35 -0.34 12.48 -12.84
CA TRP A 35 -1.10 11.55 -11.99
C TRP A 35 -0.30 11.04 -10.79
N GLU A 36 1.00 11.34 -10.72
CA GLU A 36 1.90 10.95 -9.62
C GLU A 36 1.44 11.50 -8.26
N VAL A 37 0.64 12.57 -8.24
CA VAL A 37 0.00 13.10 -7.03
C VAL A 37 -0.83 12.04 -6.30
N LEU A 38 -1.43 11.09 -7.03
CA LEU A 38 -2.20 9.99 -6.44
C LEU A 38 -1.32 9.04 -5.62
N CYS A 39 -0.03 8.91 -5.95
CA CYS A 39 0.92 8.15 -5.13
C CYS A 39 1.17 8.84 -3.79
N ASP A 40 1.22 10.18 -3.78
CA ASP A 40 1.43 10.94 -2.56
C ASP A 40 0.19 10.93 -1.67
N GLU A 41 -1.01 10.99 -2.26
CA GLU A 41 -2.28 10.79 -1.54
C GLU A 41 -2.36 9.40 -0.90
N LEU A 42 -2.06 8.35 -1.66
CA LEU A 42 -2.05 6.98 -1.12
C LEU A 42 -1.00 6.82 0.00
N ARG A 43 0.21 7.37 -0.18
CA ARG A 43 1.25 7.34 0.87
C ARG A 43 0.77 8.06 2.13
N TYR A 44 0.10 9.20 1.97
CA TYR A 44 -0.46 9.95 3.09
C TYR A 44 -1.50 9.12 3.85
N GLU A 45 -2.45 8.49 3.17
CA GLU A 45 -3.48 7.65 3.82
C GLU A 45 -2.88 6.43 4.53
N ILE A 46 -1.87 5.80 3.94
CA ILE A 46 -1.11 4.71 4.57
C ILE A 46 -0.47 5.20 5.88
N HIS A 47 0.19 6.36 5.83
CA HIS A 47 0.87 6.91 6.99
C HIS A 47 -0.13 7.34 8.09
N GLU A 48 -1.26 7.92 7.71
CA GLU A 48 -2.27 8.42 8.64
C GLU A 48 -3.08 7.29 9.30
N TYR A 49 -3.45 6.25 8.53
CA TYR A 49 -4.38 5.22 9.01
C TYR A 49 -3.73 3.87 9.29
N VAL A 50 -2.81 3.44 8.43
CA VAL A 50 -2.22 2.10 8.53
C VAL A 50 -1.06 2.05 9.50
N HIS A 51 -0.13 3.01 9.45
CA HIS A 51 1.02 3.02 10.35
C HIS A 51 0.63 3.01 11.84
N PRO A 52 -0.34 3.81 12.32
CA PRO A 52 -0.75 3.76 13.72
C PRO A 52 -1.38 2.42 14.11
N TYR A 53 -2.07 1.76 13.17
CA TYR A 53 -2.65 0.45 13.39
C TYR A 53 -1.56 -0.63 13.52
N LEU A 54 -0.60 -0.67 12.60
CA LEU A 54 0.54 -1.58 12.66
C LEU A 54 1.36 -1.36 13.94
N TRP A 55 1.59 -0.10 14.31
CA TRP A 55 2.31 0.25 15.54
C TRP A 55 1.58 -0.27 16.77
N ARG A 56 0.24 -0.24 16.78
CA ARG A 56 -0.55 -0.82 17.86
C ARG A 56 -0.36 -2.33 17.95
N LEU A 57 -0.48 -3.05 16.83
CA LEU A 57 -0.28 -4.50 16.79
C LEU A 57 1.11 -4.90 17.29
N TYR A 58 2.14 -4.16 16.86
CA TYR A 58 3.51 -4.37 17.31
C TYR A 58 3.66 -4.13 18.81
N ARG A 59 3.20 -2.98 19.31
CA ARG A 59 3.29 -2.63 20.74
C ARG A 59 2.52 -3.58 21.66
N THR A 60 1.41 -4.13 21.19
CA THR A 60 0.62 -5.12 21.95
C THR A 60 1.14 -6.55 21.76
N LYS A 61 2.30 -6.72 21.10
CA LYS A 61 2.94 -8.01 20.83
C LYS A 61 2.04 -8.99 20.09
N MET A 62 1.15 -8.46 19.24
CA MET A 62 0.34 -9.29 18.35
C MET A 62 1.14 -9.73 17.12
N ILE A 63 2.09 -8.91 16.68
CA ILE A 63 3.02 -9.23 15.59
C ILE A 63 4.45 -9.07 16.07
N GLU A 64 5.35 -9.87 15.51
CA GLU A 64 6.79 -9.79 15.81
C GLU A 64 7.44 -8.61 15.06
N PRO A 65 8.61 -8.12 15.51
CA PRO A 65 9.32 -7.03 14.85
C PRO A 65 9.53 -7.25 13.35
N GLU A 66 9.89 -8.47 12.95
CA GLU A 66 10.17 -8.83 11.56
C GLU A 66 8.90 -8.73 10.69
N GLU A 67 7.74 -9.11 11.24
CA GLU A 67 6.46 -8.97 10.54
C GLU A 67 6.04 -7.51 10.44
N PHE A 68 6.30 -6.71 11.48
CA PHE A 68 6.04 -5.28 11.45
C PHE A 68 6.88 -4.58 10.37
N GLU A 69 8.19 -4.83 10.33
CA GLU A 69 9.09 -4.28 9.32
C GLU A 69 8.72 -4.75 7.91
N ALA A 70 8.42 -6.04 7.74
CA ALA A 70 7.99 -6.59 6.45
C ALA A 70 6.68 -5.95 5.96
N PHE A 71 5.75 -5.64 6.87
CA PHE A 71 4.49 -5.01 6.48
C PHE A 71 4.68 -3.52 6.14
N LEU A 72 5.54 -2.79 6.86
CA LEU A 72 5.91 -1.42 6.48
C LEU A 72 6.57 -1.39 5.09
N HIS A 73 7.45 -2.34 4.80
CA HIS A 73 8.04 -2.47 3.47
C HIS A 73 6.97 -2.74 2.40
N PHE A 74 6.01 -3.62 2.69
CA PHE A 74 4.88 -3.86 1.79
C PHE A 74 4.05 -2.60 1.53
N CYS A 75 3.81 -1.76 2.54
CA CYS A 75 3.13 -0.48 2.35
C CYS A 75 3.83 0.41 1.32
N GLU A 76 5.17 0.51 1.37
CA GLU A 76 5.93 1.26 0.36
C GLU A 76 5.87 0.59 -1.02
N GLU A 77 5.97 -0.74 -1.10
CA GLU A 77 5.81 -1.47 -2.36
C GLU A 77 4.45 -1.21 -3.02
N VAL A 78 3.37 -1.08 -2.25
CA VAL A 78 2.04 -0.75 -2.78
C VAL A 78 2.04 0.61 -3.48
N VAL A 79 2.71 1.61 -2.90
CA VAL A 79 2.84 2.96 -3.48
C VAL A 79 3.72 2.92 -4.74
N GLU A 80 4.84 2.22 -4.69
CA GLU A 80 5.73 2.07 -5.85
C GLU A 80 5.10 1.26 -6.98
N ASP A 81 4.23 0.30 -6.66
CA ASP A 81 3.45 -0.42 -7.66
C ASP A 81 2.43 0.50 -8.33
N LEU A 82 1.73 1.37 -7.58
CA LEU A 82 0.86 2.39 -8.18
C LEU A 82 1.64 3.31 -9.11
N ARG A 83 2.83 3.78 -8.69
CA ARG A 83 3.67 4.66 -9.51
C ARG A 83 4.04 4.00 -10.83
N ARG A 84 4.51 2.76 -10.79
CA ARG A 84 4.84 2.00 -12.00
C ARG A 84 3.64 1.82 -12.91
N MET A 85 2.47 1.48 -12.35
CA MET A 85 1.23 1.34 -13.12
C MET A 85 0.83 2.66 -13.81
N ILE A 86 0.99 3.80 -13.13
CA ILE A 86 0.75 5.13 -13.71
C ILE A 86 1.71 5.41 -14.85
N GLU A 87 3.02 5.24 -14.63
CA GLU A 87 4.07 5.46 -15.63
C GLU A 87 3.81 4.61 -16.88
N GLU A 88 3.56 3.31 -16.71
CA GLU A 88 3.25 2.38 -17.81
C GLU A 88 2.06 2.84 -18.64
N ARG A 89 1.02 3.39 -17.99
CA ARG A 89 -0.17 3.90 -18.67
C ARG A 89 0.10 5.22 -19.40
N SER A 90 0.93 6.09 -18.84
CA SER A 90 1.33 7.34 -19.48
C SER A 90 2.20 7.12 -20.73
N TYR A 91 3.03 6.08 -20.76
CA TYR A 91 3.79 5.69 -21.96
C TYR A 91 3.00 4.88 -22.99
N ALA A 92 1.80 4.39 -22.63
CA ALA A 92 0.92 3.64 -23.53
C ALA A 92 -0.06 4.53 -24.34
N GLY A 93 -0.09 5.83 -24.05
CA GLY A 93 -0.99 6.83 -24.66
C GLY A 93 -0.40 7.55 -25.88
#